data_AF-A0A1C6IR57-F1
#
_entry.id   AF-A0A1C6IR57-F1
#
_cell.length_a   1.000
_cell.length_b   1.000
_cell.length_c   1.000
_cell.angle_alpha   90.00
_cell.angle_beta   90.00
_cell.angle_gamma   90.00
#
_symmetry.space_group_name_H-M   'P 1'
#
loop_
_entity.id
_entity.type
_entity.pdbx_description
1 polymer ?
#
loop_
_entity_poly.entity_id
_entity_poly.type
_entity_poly.pdbx_seq_one_letter_code
_entity_poly.pdbx_strand_id
1 'polypeptide(L)'
;MKQLRYIVMTAVLLGMLLASDLFAYAMGFDAEKTYESVFVIYADNSMGSGFAIGKNSIITNAHVVKGAGDIQVISYTGEQVSANLFFADENTDIALLAVADAAYKPIAIADYEQCSIGDDIYTIGAPNSMAYTLTKGVISAKNRQIGTQSYIQIDAAINEGNSGGPLLNDRGEALGVNSMKLSDSEGIGLSIPMNIVCELLKSNGIELDENGNVGEILKAKTPDTQLFYPDTPQREDESGIKSNLNAESKAGPLLAVLLSISVILNLILLSLLLHKRKKVRPITQDPSERTDFEIEFLE
;
A
#
# COMPACT_ATOMS: atom_id res chain seq x y z
N MET A 1 37.89 -3.31 -39.02
CA MET A 1 36.94 -4.15 -38.24
C MET A 1 37.06 -3.99 -36.72
N LYS A 2 38.25 -4.04 -36.10
CA LYS A 2 38.38 -3.89 -34.63
C LYS A 2 37.94 -2.51 -34.10
N GLN A 3 38.37 -1.42 -34.75
CA GLN A 3 37.99 -0.04 -34.42
C GLN A 3 36.46 0.18 -34.42
N LEU A 4 35.77 -0.34 -35.45
CA LEU A 4 34.31 -0.24 -35.55
C LEU A 4 33.59 -0.99 -34.41
N ARG A 5 34.13 -2.14 -33.97
CA ARG A 5 33.56 -2.89 -32.84
C ARG A 5 33.70 -2.14 -31.51
N TYR A 6 34.82 -1.44 -31.29
CA TYR A 6 35.00 -0.60 -30.11
C TYR A 6 34.02 0.56 -30.11
N ILE A 7 33.88 1.28 -31.23
CA ILE A 7 32.93 2.40 -31.33
C ILE A 7 31.50 1.94 -31.06
N VAL A 8 31.07 0.80 -31.63
CA VAL A 8 29.73 0.25 -31.39
C VAL A 8 29.56 -0.18 -29.93
N MET A 9 30.54 -0.85 -29.33
CA MET A 9 30.44 -1.23 -27.90
C MET A 9 30.39 -0.02 -26.97
N THR A 10 31.20 1.01 -27.23
CA THR A 10 31.21 2.23 -26.43
C THR A 10 29.89 2.99 -26.58
N ALA A 11 29.31 3.03 -27.78
CA ALA A 11 27.99 3.63 -28.00
C ALA A 11 26.86 2.86 -27.28
N VAL A 12 26.92 1.52 -27.25
CA VAL A 12 25.95 0.70 -26.51
C VAL A 12 26.10 0.90 -24.99
N LEU A 13 27.34 0.91 -24.47
CA LEU A 13 27.61 1.17 -23.06
C LEU A 13 27.16 2.56 -22.64
N LEU A 14 27.44 3.58 -23.45
CA LEU A 14 26.99 4.94 -23.19
C LEU A 14 25.46 5.05 -23.28
N GLY A 15 24.84 4.36 -24.24
CA GLY A 15 23.38 4.26 -24.33
C GLY A 15 22.75 3.59 -23.11
N MET A 16 23.36 2.54 -22.57
CA MET A 16 22.91 1.89 -21.33
C MET A 16 23.10 2.79 -20.10
N LEU A 17 24.20 3.54 -20.03
CA LEU A 17 24.49 4.48 -18.94
C LEU A 17 23.56 5.71 -18.96
N LEU A 18 23.14 6.16 -20.14
CA LEU A 18 22.17 7.25 -20.27
C LEU A 18 20.73 6.76 -20.07
N ALA A 19 20.44 5.49 -20.37
CA ALA A 19 19.14 4.89 -20.12
C ALA A 19 18.92 4.55 -18.63
N SER A 20 19.96 4.42 -17.82
CA SER A 20 19.81 4.14 -16.38
C SER A 20 19.13 5.28 -15.63
N ASP A 21 19.35 6.53 -16.05
CA ASP A 21 18.67 7.69 -15.47
C ASP A 21 17.18 7.73 -15.85
N LEU A 22 16.82 7.16 -17.01
CA LEU A 22 15.42 7.03 -17.45
C LEU A 22 14.68 5.91 -16.69
N PHE A 23 15.42 4.90 -16.21
CA PHE A 23 14.90 3.83 -15.36
C PHE A 23 14.89 4.19 -13.85
N ALA A 24 15.45 5.34 -13.48
CA ALA A 24 15.60 5.75 -12.08
C ALA A 24 14.34 6.38 -11.47
N TYR A 25 13.21 6.44 -12.18
CA TYR A 25 11.92 6.77 -11.57
C TYR A 25 11.35 5.50 -10.92
N ALA A 26 11.71 5.28 -9.66
CA ALA A 26 11.43 4.03 -8.92
C ALA A 26 9.94 3.81 -8.58
N MET A 27 9.10 4.84 -8.71
CA MET A 27 7.65 4.84 -8.48
C MET A 27 7.01 5.82 -9.45
N GLY A 28 5.94 5.46 -10.15
CA GLY A 28 5.33 6.31 -11.19
C GLY A 28 4.53 7.52 -10.66
N PHE A 29 4.47 7.74 -9.35
CA PHE A 29 3.77 8.85 -8.71
C PHE A 29 4.60 9.53 -7.60
N ASP A 30 4.18 10.74 -7.24
CA ASP A 30 4.76 11.52 -6.13
C ASP A 30 4.09 11.13 -4.80
N ALA A 31 4.82 10.40 -3.95
CA ALA A 31 4.30 9.90 -2.69
C ALA A 31 3.97 11.02 -1.69
N GLU A 32 4.77 12.08 -1.63
CA GLU A 32 4.55 13.21 -0.70
C GLU A 32 3.24 13.93 -1.04
N LYS A 33 2.96 14.09 -2.33
CA LYS A 33 1.68 14.63 -2.79
C LYS A 33 0.50 13.73 -2.42
N THR A 34 0.68 12.41 -2.42
CA THR A 34 -0.36 11.47 -2.00
C THR A 34 -0.60 11.50 -0.49
N TYR A 35 0.41 11.85 0.32
CA TYR A 35 0.24 11.97 1.78
C TYR A 35 -0.80 13.00 2.19
N GLU A 36 -1.00 14.07 1.40
CA GLU A 36 -2.06 15.06 1.64
C GLU A 36 -3.48 14.46 1.62
N SER A 37 -3.64 13.29 1.01
CA SER A 37 -4.92 12.56 0.91
C SER A 37 -5.00 11.34 1.84
N VAL A 38 -3.98 11.10 2.67
CA VAL A 38 -3.91 9.97 3.62
C VAL A 38 -3.91 10.52 5.05
N PHE A 39 -4.65 9.86 5.92
CA PHE A 39 -4.90 10.30 7.29
C PHE A 39 -4.57 9.19 8.28
N VAL A 40 -4.02 9.57 9.43
CA VAL A 40 -3.99 8.70 10.60
C VAL A 40 -5.32 8.84 11.33
N ILE A 41 -5.90 7.72 11.74
CA ILE A 41 -7.20 7.69 12.41
C ILE A 41 -6.99 7.22 13.84
N TYR A 42 -7.45 8.02 14.79
CA TYR A 42 -7.59 7.64 16.19
C TYR A 42 -9.08 7.52 16.51
N ALA A 43 -9.47 6.40 17.12
CA ALA A 43 -10.84 6.09 17.45
C ALA A 43 -10.85 5.43 18.83
N ASP A 44 -11.04 6.26 19.86
CA ASP A 44 -10.82 5.90 21.27
C ASP A 44 -9.46 5.19 21.51
N ASN A 45 -9.48 3.86 21.73
CA ASN A 45 -8.28 3.05 21.99
C ASN A 45 -7.73 2.34 20.72
N SER A 46 -8.30 2.63 19.55
CA SER A 46 -7.92 2.06 18.26
C SER A 46 -7.20 3.10 17.41
N MET A 47 -6.26 2.61 16.58
CA MET A 47 -5.52 3.44 15.63
C MET A 47 -5.40 2.72 14.29
N GLY A 48 -5.58 3.48 13.22
CA GLY A 48 -5.41 2.99 11.86
C GLY A 48 -5.07 4.11 10.89
N SER A 49 -5.29 3.83 9.62
CA SER A 49 -5.15 4.79 8.53
C SER A 49 -6.45 4.93 7.76
N GLY A 50 -6.56 5.98 6.97
CA GLY A 50 -7.63 6.18 6.01
C GLY A 50 -7.18 7.07 4.87
N PHE A 51 -7.98 7.17 3.82
CA PHE A 51 -7.68 8.08 2.72
C PHE A 51 -8.94 8.72 2.14
N ALA A 52 -8.78 9.90 1.56
CA ALA A 52 -9.88 10.64 0.95
C ALA A 52 -10.39 9.92 -0.31
N ILE A 53 -11.69 9.67 -0.35
CA ILE A 53 -12.42 9.20 -1.56
C ILE A 53 -13.48 10.20 -2.00
N GLY A 54 -13.44 11.42 -1.44
CA GLY A 54 -14.23 12.58 -1.83
C GLY A 54 -13.68 13.81 -1.11
N LYS A 55 -14.33 14.97 -1.27
CA LYS A 55 -13.86 16.23 -0.67
C LYS A 55 -13.88 16.22 0.86
N ASN A 56 -14.84 15.51 1.43
CA ASN A 56 -15.08 15.51 2.86
C ASN A 56 -15.32 14.11 3.41
N SER A 57 -14.91 13.09 2.65
CA SER A 57 -15.16 11.68 2.94
C SER A 57 -13.86 10.90 2.96
N ILE A 58 -13.64 10.15 4.04
CA ILE A 58 -12.46 9.33 4.28
C ILE A 58 -12.90 7.89 4.42
N ILE A 59 -12.29 6.98 3.66
CA ILE A 59 -12.49 5.55 3.84
C ILE A 59 -11.46 4.97 4.80
N THR A 60 -11.88 4.01 5.61
CA THR A 60 -11.04 3.23 6.51
C THR A 60 -11.69 1.85 6.74
N ASN A 61 -11.15 1.05 7.67
CA ASN A 61 -11.77 -0.19 8.07
C ASN A 61 -12.81 -0.02 9.18
N ALA A 62 -13.82 -0.88 9.19
CA ALA A 62 -14.85 -0.87 10.23
C ALA A 62 -14.25 -1.20 11.61
N HIS A 63 -13.31 -2.15 11.68
CA HIS A 63 -12.67 -2.49 12.95
C HIS A 63 -11.84 -1.34 13.55
N VAL A 64 -11.31 -0.43 12.72
CA VAL A 64 -10.53 0.72 13.21
C VAL A 64 -11.41 1.66 14.03
N VAL A 65 -12.68 1.83 13.65
CA VAL A 65 -13.61 2.80 14.25
C VAL A 65 -14.71 2.16 15.09
N LYS A 66 -14.62 0.85 15.33
CA LYS A 66 -15.68 0.08 15.99
C LYS A 66 -15.89 0.52 17.43
N GLY A 67 -17.13 0.90 17.74
CA GLY A 67 -17.54 1.30 19.09
C GLY A 67 -16.99 2.66 19.55
N ALA A 68 -16.33 3.40 18.65
CA ALA A 68 -15.69 4.66 19.00
C ALA A 68 -16.71 5.78 19.24
N GLY A 69 -16.59 6.46 20.38
CA GLY A 69 -17.39 7.64 20.72
C GLY A 69 -16.82 8.93 20.10
N ASP A 70 -15.50 9.02 19.97
CA ASP A 70 -14.80 10.12 19.30
C ASP A 70 -13.84 9.56 18.23
N ILE A 71 -13.91 10.12 17.02
CA ILE A 71 -13.04 9.77 15.90
C ILE A 71 -12.28 11.02 15.47
N GLN A 72 -10.96 10.92 15.48
CA GLN A 72 -10.05 11.99 15.11
C GLN A 72 -9.25 11.57 13.89
N VAL A 73 -9.20 12.43 12.89
CA VAL A 73 -8.35 12.26 11.70
C VAL A 73 -7.19 13.25 11.78
N ILE A 74 -5.98 12.76 11.56
CA ILE A 74 -4.76 13.57 11.55
C ILE A 74 -4.19 13.57 10.14
N SER A 75 -4.04 14.76 9.57
CA SER A 75 -3.48 14.97 8.23
C SER A 75 -1.94 14.96 8.24
N TYR A 76 -1.33 14.98 7.05
CA TYR A 76 0.12 14.93 6.89
C TYR A 76 0.82 16.15 7.49
N THR A 77 0.13 17.28 7.54
CA THR A 77 0.63 18.52 8.15
C THR A 77 0.49 18.52 9.68
N GLY A 78 -0.10 17.47 10.27
CA GLY A 78 -0.36 17.33 11.69
C GLY A 78 -1.65 18.00 12.16
N GLU A 79 -2.48 18.50 11.24
CA GLU A 79 -3.79 19.03 11.58
C GLU A 79 -4.71 17.90 12.03
N GLN A 80 -5.30 18.05 13.21
CA GLN A 80 -6.24 17.11 13.80
C GLN A 80 -7.66 17.64 13.68
N VAL A 81 -8.56 16.83 13.12
CA VAL A 81 -9.97 17.20 12.90
C VAL A 81 -10.87 16.07 13.38
N SER A 82 -12.00 16.42 14.00
CA SER A 82 -13.02 15.43 14.38
C SER A 82 -13.77 14.95 13.14
N ALA A 83 -14.00 13.64 13.06
CA ALA A 83 -14.74 13.00 11.99
C ALA A 83 -15.97 12.28 12.55
N ASN A 84 -17.04 12.23 11.76
CA ASN A 84 -18.24 11.49 12.10
C ASN A 84 -18.29 10.19 11.32
N LEU A 85 -18.70 9.11 11.98
CA LEU A 85 -19.01 7.86 11.29
C LEU A 85 -20.28 8.03 10.44
N PHE A 86 -20.15 7.97 9.12
CA PHE A 86 -21.27 8.11 8.20
C PHE A 86 -21.86 6.75 7.81
N PHE A 87 -21.00 5.76 7.59
CA PHE A 87 -21.38 4.39 7.24
C PHE A 87 -20.32 3.41 7.76
N ALA A 88 -20.73 2.23 8.20
CA ALA A 88 -19.85 1.11 8.47
C ALA A 88 -20.56 -0.20 8.12
N ASP A 89 -19.81 -1.13 7.55
CA ASP A 89 -20.22 -2.51 7.40
C ASP A 89 -19.12 -3.42 7.96
N GLU A 90 -19.43 -4.09 9.08
CA GLU A 90 -18.48 -5.00 9.74
C GLU A 90 -18.20 -6.26 8.91
N ASN A 91 -19.10 -6.64 7.99
CA ASN A 91 -18.92 -7.85 7.20
C ASN A 91 -17.82 -7.71 6.14
N THR A 92 -17.79 -6.55 5.48
CA THR A 92 -16.74 -6.20 4.50
C THR A 92 -15.55 -5.50 5.14
N ASP A 93 -15.63 -5.15 6.43
CA ASP A 93 -14.63 -4.39 7.16
C ASP A 93 -14.35 -3.00 6.54
N ILE A 94 -15.40 -2.31 6.09
CA ILE A 94 -15.32 -0.96 5.51
C ILE A 94 -16.09 0.04 6.35
N ALA A 95 -15.50 1.20 6.58
CA ALA A 95 -16.16 2.37 7.15
C ALA A 95 -15.89 3.64 6.33
N LEU A 96 -16.90 4.50 6.27
CA LEU A 96 -16.85 5.81 5.64
C LEU A 96 -17.07 6.87 6.71
N LEU A 97 -16.09 7.77 6.82
CA LEU A 97 -16.10 8.90 7.73
C LEU A 97 -16.43 10.18 6.96
N ALA A 98 -17.11 11.11 7.62
CA ALA A 98 -17.41 12.45 7.12
C ALA A 98 -16.71 13.51 7.99
N VAL A 99 -15.98 14.41 7.37
CA VAL A 99 -15.30 15.53 8.04
C VAL A 99 -15.97 16.83 7.64
N ALA A 100 -16.48 17.61 8.61
CA ALA A 100 -17.14 18.87 8.30
C ALA A 100 -16.14 19.90 7.74
N ASP A 101 -16.59 20.72 6.79
CA ASP A 101 -15.85 21.85 6.21
C ASP A 101 -14.49 21.50 5.56
N ALA A 102 -14.25 20.21 5.29
CA ALA A 102 -13.06 19.73 4.60
C ALA A 102 -13.16 19.88 3.07
N ALA A 103 -12.00 20.06 2.43
CA ALA A 103 -11.87 20.14 0.97
C ALA A 103 -10.66 19.31 0.49
N TYR A 104 -10.63 18.05 0.91
CA TYR A 104 -9.58 17.10 0.55
C TYR A 104 -9.58 16.81 -0.95
N LYS A 105 -8.39 16.47 -1.44
CA LYS A 105 -8.24 15.88 -2.77
C LYS A 105 -8.44 14.36 -2.65
N PRO A 106 -9.41 13.75 -3.36
CA PRO A 106 -9.56 12.30 -3.35
C PRO A 106 -8.41 11.61 -4.07
N ILE A 107 -8.04 10.42 -3.59
CA ILE A 107 -7.19 9.49 -4.34
C ILE A 107 -8.03 8.90 -5.49
N ALA A 108 -7.48 8.93 -6.70
CA ALA A 108 -8.14 8.36 -7.87
C ALA A 108 -8.30 6.84 -7.70
N ILE A 109 -9.42 6.29 -8.13
CA ILE A 109 -9.70 4.85 -8.02
C ILE A 109 -9.19 4.15 -9.29
N ALA A 110 -8.40 3.10 -9.10
CA ALA A 110 -7.89 2.28 -10.19
C ALA A 110 -8.95 1.30 -10.70
N ASP A 111 -8.85 0.94 -11.97
CA ASP A 111 -9.60 -0.18 -12.53
C ASP A 111 -8.94 -1.52 -12.14
N TYR A 112 -9.52 -2.21 -11.15
CA TYR A 112 -9.03 -3.49 -10.64
C TYR A 112 -8.91 -4.59 -11.71
N GLU A 113 -9.71 -4.52 -12.78
CA GLU A 113 -9.65 -5.50 -13.86
C GLU A 113 -8.34 -5.39 -14.67
N GLN A 114 -7.72 -4.21 -14.68
CA GLN A 114 -6.47 -3.95 -15.41
C GLN A 114 -5.21 -4.40 -14.65
N CYS A 115 -5.35 -4.80 -13.39
CA CYS A 115 -4.22 -5.19 -12.55
C CYS A 115 -3.84 -6.64 -12.78
N SER A 116 -2.56 -6.94 -12.69
CA SER A 116 -1.98 -8.26 -12.89
C SER A 116 -1.20 -8.72 -11.65
N ILE A 117 -1.13 -10.03 -11.45
CA ILE A 117 -0.21 -10.62 -10.46
C ILE A 117 1.21 -10.23 -10.85
N GLY A 118 1.98 -9.71 -9.89
CA GLY A 118 3.32 -9.19 -10.09
C GLY A 118 3.41 -7.69 -10.34
N ASP A 119 2.29 -6.98 -10.49
CA ASP A 119 2.30 -5.52 -10.58
C ASP A 119 2.83 -4.91 -9.28
N ASP A 120 3.67 -3.88 -9.41
CA ASP A 120 4.17 -3.10 -8.29
C ASP A 120 3.01 -2.40 -7.57
N ILE A 121 2.99 -2.52 -6.24
CA ILE A 121 2.04 -1.83 -5.37
C ILE A 121 2.75 -1.08 -4.24
N TYR A 122 2.02 -0.12 -3.69
CA TYR A 122 2.49 0.75 -2.62
C TYR A 122 1.42 0.88 -1.56
N THR A 123 1.81 0.90 -0.30
CA THR A 123 0.91 1.13 0.82
C THR A 123 1.46 2.26 1.67
N ILE A 124 0.55 3.11 2.16
CA ILE A 124 0.86 4.24 3.02
C ILE A 124 0.01 4.09 4.29
N GLY A 125 0.66 4.18 5.45
CA GLY A 125 -0.05 4.14 6.72
C GLY A 125 0.79 4.61 7.90
N ALA A 126 0.37 4.25 9.11
CA ALA A 126 1.01 4.65 10.36
C ALA A 126 1.42 3.44 11.24
N PRO A 127 2.24 2.51 10.73
CA PRO A 127 2.60 1.32 11.48
C PRO A 127 3.37 1.67 12.76
N ASN A 128 2.98 1.10 13.91
CA ASN A 128 3.60 1.40 15.21
C ASN A 128 3.68 2.91 15.55
N SER A 129 2.67 3.69 15.15
CA SER A 129 2.63 5.16 15.28
C SER A 129 3.70 5.91 14.45
N MET A 130 4.37 5.23 13.51
CA MET A 130 5.26 5.86 12.53
C MET A 130 4.43 6.31 11.32
N ALA A 131 3.70 7.41 11.50
CA ALA A 131 2.83 7.98 10.48
C ALA A 131 3.53 8.20 9.14
N TYR A 132 2.79 7.98 8.04
CA TYR A 132 3.26 8.16 6.65
C TYR A 132 4.42 7.25 6.26
N THR A 133 4.42 6.02 6.77
CA THR A 133 5.33 4.97 6.30
C THR A 133 4.83 4.44 4.97
N LEU A 134 5.67 4.52 3.95
CA LEU A 134 5.46 3.93 2.63
C LEU A 134 6.14 2.56 2.57
N THR A 135 5.39 1.52 2.18
CA THR A 135 5.94 0.20 1.87
C THR A 135 5.63 -0.18 0.42
N LYS A 136 6.55 -0.90 -0.22
CA LYS A 136 6.44 -1.40 -1.60
C LYS A 136 6.37 -2.93 -1.59
N GLY A 137 5.60 -3.49 -2.52
CA GLY A 137 5.54 -4.92 -2.80
C GLY A 137 4.92 -5.15 -4.18
N VAL A 138 4.33 -6.33 -4.36
CA VAL A 138 3.60 -6.72 -5.57
C VAL A 138 2.24 -7.32 -5.23
N ILE A 139 1.34 -7.36 -6.22
CA ILE A 139 0.15 -8.21 -6.16
C ILE A 139 0.58 -9.67 -6.22
N SER A 140 0.42 -10.41 -5.12
CA SER A 140 0.75 -11.84 -5.04
C SER A 140 -0.38 -12.73 -5.55
N ALA A 141 -1.64 -12.34 -5.35
CA ALA A 141 -2.80 -13.02 -5.91
C ALA A 141 -4.00 -12.06 -6.03
N LYS A 142 -4.82 -12.28 -7.05
CA LYS A 142 -6.13 -11.62 -7.22
C LYS A 142 -7.23 -12.54 -6.70
N ASN A 143 -8.32 -11.93 -6.23
CA ASN A 143 -9.56 -12.62 -5.87
C ASN A 143 -9.38 -13.76 -4.84
N ARG A 144 -8.51 -13.54 -3.84
CA ARG A 144 -8.29 -14.50 -2.76
C ARG A 144 -9.56 -14.58 -1.91
N GLN A 145 -10.23 -15.72 -1.93
CA GLN A 145 -11.42 -15.96 -1.12
C GLN A 145 -11.03 -16.33 0.31
N ILE A 146 -11.54 -15.58 1.29
CA ILE A 146 -11.43 -15.89 2.72
C ILE A 146 -12.82 -15.70 3.33
N GLY A 147 -13.39 -16.79 3.83
CA GLY A 147 -14.81 -16.81 4.20
C GLY A 147 -15.69 -16.49 2.99
N THR A 148 -16.53 -15.47 3.11
CA THR A 148 -17.43 -14.99 2.05
C THR A 148 -16.87 -13.80 1.27
N GLN A 149 -15.65 -13.37 1.56
CA GLN A 149 -15.08 -12.13 1.06
C GLN A 149 -13.87 -12.38 0.14
N SER A 150 -13.76 -11.56 -0.90
CA SER A 150 -12.65 -11.57 -1.85
C SER A 150 -11.65 -10.46 -1.51
N TYR A 151 -10.35 -10.81 -1.55
CA TYR A 151 -9.24 -9.93 -1.24
C TYR A 151 -8.20 -9.88 -2.36
N ILE A 152 -7.43 -8.78 -2.38
CA ILE A 152 -6.13 -8.70 -3.06
C ILE A 152 -5.08 -9.21 -2.06
N GLN A 153 -4.30 -10.21 -2.45
CA GLN A 153 -3.16 -10.65 -1.66
C GLN A 153 -1.91 -9.93 -2.14
N ILE A 154 -1.13 -9.40 -1.21
CA ILE A 154 0.10 -8.66 -1.47
C ILE A 154 1.25 -9.16 -0.58
N ASP A 155 2.49 -8.83 -0.96
CA ASP A 155 3.69 -9.11 -0.14
C ASP A 155 4.33 -7.85 0.46
N ALA A 156 3.75 -6.67 0.22
CA ALA A 156 4.18 -5.46 0.91
C ALA A 156 4.01 -5.61 2.41
N ALA A 157 4.97 -5.09 3.17
CA ALA A 157 4.91 -5.10 4.62
C ALA A 157 3.68 -4.34 5.11
N ILE A 158 2.73 -5.07 5.69
CA ILE A 158 1.55 -4.55 6.39
C ILE A 158 1.63 -4.95 7.86
N ASN A 159 1.51 -3.95 8.73
CA ASN A 159 1.42 -4.12 10.18
C ASN A 159 0.21 -3.31 10.70
N GLU A 160 -0.12 -3.49 11.98
CA GLU A 160 -1.09 -2.63 12.68
C GLU A 160 -0.74 -1.15 12.44
N GLY A 161 -1.74 -0.35 12.06
CA GLY A 161 -1.57 1.04 11.65
C GLY A 161 -1.63 1.26 10.13
N ASN A 162 -1.43 0.22 9.29
CA ASN A 162 -1.70 0.30 7.85
C ASN A 162 -3.18 0.00 7.50
N SER A 163 -3.91 -0.68 8.39
CA SER A 163 -5.33 -0.98 8.24
C SER A 163 -6.14 0.29 7.97
N GLY A 164 -6.94 0.26 6.93
CA GLY A 164 -7.74 1.36 6.40
C GLY A 164 -7.00 2.27 5.42
N GLY A 165 -5.66 2.19 5.35
CA GLY A 165 -4.84 2.94 4.40
C GLY A 165 -4.96 2.42 2.96
N PRO A 166 -4.52 3.20 1.96
CA PRO A 166 -4.66 2.80 0.56
C PRO A 166 -3.65 1.73 0.14
N LEU A 167 -4.08 0.84 -0.74
CA LEU A 167 -3.22 0.06 -1.62
C LEU A 167 -3.19 0.75 -2.99
N LEU A 168 -2.03 1.23 -3.43
CA LEU A 168 -1.85 2.04 -4.62
C LEU A 168 -1.11 1.29 -5.72
N ASN A 169 -1.45 1.56 -6.98
CA ASN A 169 -0.65 1.15 -8.13
C ASN A 169 0.51 2.13 -8.41
N ASP A 170 1.24 1.87 -9.48
CA ASP A 170 2.36 2.71 -9.94
C ASP A 170 1.98 4.15 -10.33
N ARG A 171 0.69 4.42 -10.57
CA ARG A 171 0.16 5.76 -10.86
C ARG A 171 -0.36 6.49 -9.62
N GLY A 172 -0.31 5.86 -8.44
CA GLY A 172 -0.87 6.41 -7.21
C GLY A 172 -2.40 6.34 -7.16
N GLU A 173 -3.01 5.45 -7.95
CA GLU A 173 -4.45 5.18 -7.93
C GLU A 173 -4.75 4.03 -6.96
N ALA A 174 -5.84 4.14 -6.20
CA ALA A 174 -6.26 3.15 -5.20
C ALA A 174 -6.82 1.88 -5.85
N LEU A 175 -6.14 0.76 -5.59
CA LEU A 175 -6.55 -0.61 -5.91
C LEU A 175 -7.43 -1.22 -4.83
N GLY A 176 -7.21 -0.84 -3.58
CA GLY A 176 -7.96 -1.35 -2.44
C GLY A 176 -7.68 -0.63 -1.13
N VAL A 177 -8.34 -1.11 -0.08
CA VAL A 177 -8.18 -0.68 1.32
C VAL A 177 -7.45 -1.78 2.08
N ASN A 178 -6.28 -1.49 2.65
CA ASN A 178 -5.53 -2.45 3.45
C ASN A 178 -6.37 -2.87 4.66
N SER A 179 -6.48 -4.18 4.97
CA SER A 179 -7.30 -4.65 6.10
C SER A 179 -6.47 -5.42 7.13
N MET A 180 -5.86 -6.54 6.74
CA MET A 180 -5.22 -7.44 7.69
C MET A 180 -3.96 -8.11 7.14
N LYS A 181 -3.05 -8.47 8.05
CA LYS A 181 -2.00 -9.48 7.81
C LYS A 181 -2.53 -10.81 8.34
N LEU A 182 -2.29 -11.91 7.63
CA LEU A 182 -2.65 -13.23 8.15
C LEU A 182 -1.70 -13.59 9.30
N SER A 183 -2.24 -13.83 10.49
CA SER A 183 -1.52 -13.76 11.78
C SER A 183 -0.33 -14.72 11.98
N ASP A 184 -0.08 -15.66 11.08
CA ASP A 184 1.05 -16.61 11.16
C ASP A 184 1.86 -16.66 9.86
N SER A 185 1.81 -15.62 9.02
CA SER A 185 2.50 -15.59 7.74
C SER A 185 3.20 -14.25 7.50
N GLU A 186 4.51 -14.30 7.31
CA GLU A 186 5.27 -13.16 6.81
C GLU A 186 5.07 -12.99 5.30
N GLY A 187 4.95 -11.74 4.85
CA GLY A 187 4.76 -11.42 3.44
C GLY A 187 3.40 -11.79 2.86
N ILE A 188 2.36 -11.95 3.69
CA ILE A 188 0.97 -12.12 3.25
C ILE A 188 0.11 -11.01 3.86
N GLY A 189 -0.07 -9.94 3.09
CA GLY A 189 -1.03 -8.88 3.36
C GLY A 189 -2.32 -9.05 2.56
N LEU A 190 -3.42 -8.55 3.08
CA LEU A 190 -4.74 -8.56 2.44
C LEU A 190 -5.32 -7.15 2.35
N SER A 191 -5.84 -6.82 1.17
CA SER A 191 -6.53 -5.57 0.91
C SER A 191 -7.90 -5.83 0.27
N ILE A 192 -8.90 -5.05 0.66
CA ILE A 192 -10.27 -5.11 0.12
C ILE A 192 -10.29 -4.37 -1.22
N PRO A 193 -10.63 -5.01 -2.35
CA PRO A 193 -10.63 -4.38 -3.67
C PRO A 193 -11.56 -3.17 -3.77
N MET A 194 -11.13 -2.09 -4.43
CA MET A 194 -11.94 -0.87 -4.57
C MET A 194 -13.25 -1.09 -5.34
N ASN A 195 -13.33 -2.05 -6.27
CA ASN A 195 -14.59 -2.36 -6.94
C ASN A 195 -15.65 -2.89 -5.96
N ILE A 196 -15.25 -3.71 -4.98
CA ILE A 196 -16.13 -4.20 -3.92
C ILE A 196 -16.55 -3.05 -3.00
N VAL A 197 -15.60 -2.18 -2.64
CA VAL A 197 -15.89 -0.98 -1.83
C VAL A 197 -16.91 -0.09 -2.53
N CYS A 198 -16.70 0.21 -3.81
CA CYS A 198 -17.62 1.04 -4.60
C CYS A 198 -19.00 0.40 -4.74
N GLU A 199 -19.08 -0.91 -4.95
CA GLU A 199 -20.35 -1.65 -5.03
C GLU A 199 -21.10 -1.59 -3.70
N LEU A 200 -20.41 -1.82 -2.58
CA LEU A 200 -20.95 -1.72 -1.23
C LEU A 200 -21.52 -0.33 -0.93
N LEU A 201 -20.77 0.73 -1.25
CA LEU A 201 -21.23 2.10 -1.03
C LEU A 201 -22.49 2.40 -1.87
N LYS A 202 -22.46 2.04 -3.16
CA LYS A 202 -23.61 2.21 -4.07
C LYS A 202 -24.85 1.43 -3.60
N SER A 203 -24.69 0.17 -3.18
CA SER A 203 -25.81 -0.66 -2.72
C SER A 203 -26.47 -0.12 -1.45
N ASN A 204 -25.74 0.68 -0.67
CA ASN A 204 -26.20 1.34 0.54
C ASN A 204 -26.67 2.80 0.32
N GLY A 205 -26.86 3.21 -0.95
CA GLY A 205 -27.41 4.52 -1.30
C GLY A 205 -26.42 5.67 -1.20
N ILE A 206 -25.12 5.39 -1.19
CA ILE A 206 -24.07 6.41 -1.20
C ILE A 206 -23.74 6.73 -2.66
N GLU A 207 -23.92 7.98 -3.04
CA GLU A 207 -23.70 8.45 -4.41
C GLU A 207 -22.21 8.55 -4.72
N LEU A 208 -21.80 7.89 -5.81
CA LEU A 208 -20.46 7.98 -6.37
C LEU A 208 -20.50 8.67 -7.74
N ASP A 209 -19.53 9.54 -8.02
CA ASP A 209 -19.35 10.17 -9.33
C ASP A 209 -18.82 9.17 -10.38
N GLU A 210 -18.59 9.65 -11.61
CA GLU A 210 -18.07 8.84 -12.71
C GLU A 210 -16.66 8.27 -12.47
N ASN A 211 -15.90 8.87 -11.55
CA ASN A 211 -14.56 8.44 -11.15
C ASN A 211 -14.61 7.56 -9.88
N GLY A 212 -15.81 7.28 -9.36
CA GLY A 212 -16.03 6.50 -8.15
C GLY A 212 -15.84 7.30 -6.84
N ASN A 213 -15.66 8.62 -6.90
CA ASN A 213 -15.54 9.45 -5.70
C ASN A 213 -16.91 9.62 -5.05
N VAL A 214 -16.95 9.60 -3.72
CA VAL A 214 -18.13 9.93 -2.94
C VAL A 214 -18.47 11.41 -3.10
N GLY A 215 -19.74 11.69 -3.42
CA GLY A 215 -20.28 13.05 -3.43
C GLY A 215 -20.17 13.75 -2.07
N GLU A 216 -20.40 15.05 -2.03
CA GLU A 216 -20.28 15.81 -0.77
C GLU A 216 -21.28 15.32 0.27
N ILE A 217 -20.77 14.86 1.43
CA ILE A 217 -21.62 14.37 2.51
C ILE A 217 -22.13 15.56 3.31
N LEU A 218 -23.34 16.02 2.98
CA LEU A 218 -23.95 17.23 3.58
C LEU A 218 -24.53 17.01 4.99
N LYS A 219 -24.60 15.76 5.47
CA LYS A 219 -25.12 15.41 6.78
C LYS A 219 -24.25 14.33 7.43
N ALA A 220 -23.44 14.72 8.41
CA ALA A 220 -22.99 13.77 9.42
C ALA A 220 -24.24 13.20 10.10
N LYS A 221 -24.53 11.91 9.90
CA LYS A 221 -25.60 11.24 10.62
C LYS A 221 -25.02 10.79 11.95
N THR A 222 -25.34 11.48 13.04
CA THR A 222 -25.01 11.00 14.38
C THR A 222 -25.69 9.65 14.60
N PRO A 223 -24.98 8.56 14.95
CA PRO A 223 -25.64 7.31 15.29
C PRO A 223 -26.31 7.44 16.67
N ASP A 224 -27.64 7.49 16.69
CA ASP A 224 -28.43 7.09 17.86
C ASP A 224 -28.25 5.57 18.04
N THR A 225 -27.23 5.15 18.78
CA THR A 225 -27.16 3.78 19.29
C THR A 225 -26.49 3.78 20.65
N GLN A 226 -27.30 3.71 21.71
CA GLN A 226 -26.81 3.42 23.05
C GLN A 226 -26.18 2.02 23.05
N LEU A 227 -24.85 1.94 23.11
CA LEU A 227 -24.12 0.69 23.22
C LEU A 227 -23.62 0.51 24.65
N PHE A 228 -24.03 -0.60 25.24
CA PHE A 228 -23.68 -1.06 26.57
C PHE A 228 -22.38 -1.87 26.50
N TYR A 229 -21.35 -1.51 27.26
CA TYR A 229 -20.10 -2.27 27.38
C TYR A 229 -19.72 -2.48 28.86
N PRO A 230 -19.45 -3.73 29.30
CA PRO A 230 -18.86 -4.00 30.60
C PRO A 230 -17.32 -3.88 30.54
N ASP A 231 -16.73 -3.29 31.58
CA ASP A 231 -15.30 -3.03 31.73
C ASP A 231 -14.42 -4.29 31.70
N THR A 232 -13.22 -4.18 31.13
CA THR A 232 -12.07 -5.06 31.46
C THR A 232 -10.74 -4.30 31.31
N PRO A 233 -9.66 -4.74 32.00
CA PRO A 233 -8.72 -3.84 32.65
C PRO A 233 -7.42 -3.57 31.86
N GLN A 234 -6.83 -2.43 32.21
CA GLN A 234 -5.57 -1.84 31.74
C GLN A 234 -4.37 -2.79 31.93
N ARG A 235 -3.43 -2.76 30.99
CA ARG A 235 -2.08 -3.32 31.16
C ARG A 235 -1.02 -2.26 30.94
N GLU A 236 -0.08 -2.26 31.87
CA GLU A 236 0.99 -1.30 32.11
C GLU A 236 2.16 -1.36 31.11
N ASP A 237 2.96 -0.30 31.22
CA ASP A 237 4.09 0.25 30.50
C ASP A 237 5.34 -0.63 30.35
N GLU A 238 6.13 -0.38 29.28
CA GLU A 238 7.59 -0.49 29.35
C GLU A 238 8.33 0.58 28.52
N SER A 239 8.93 1.52 29.25
CA SER A 239 10.29 2.10 29.13
C SER A 239 10.92 2.42 27.75
N GLY A 240 10.94 3.73 27.45
CA GLY A 240 12.15 4.57 27.34
C GLY A 240 13.45 4.03 26.72
N ILE A 241 13.84 4.62 25.57
CA ILE A 241 15.25 4.84 25.20
C ILE A 241 15.41 6.30 24.75
N LYS A 242 16.36 6.99 25.38
CA LYS A 242 16.73 8.40 25.12
C LYS A 242 17.58 8.54 23.86
N SER A 243 17.37 9.67 23.18
CA SER A 243 18.17 10.22 22.09
C SER A 243 19.60 10.55 22.48
N ASN A 244 20.52 10.46 21.51
CA ASN A 244 21.49 11.53 21.18
C ASN A 244 22.54 11.06 20.15
N LEU A 245 22.64 11.75 19.00
CA LEU A 245 23.82 12.53 18.55
C LEU A 245 23.88 12.72 17.02
N ASN A 246 24.14 13.98 16.66
CA ASN A 246 24.42 14.52 15.34
C ASN A 246 25.57 13.80 14.62
N ALA A 247 25.45 13.67 13.31
CA ALA A 247 26.60 13.55 12.42
C ALA A 247 26.31 14.25 11.08
N GLU A 248 27.01 15.35 10.83
CA GLU A 248 27.10 15.99 9.52
C GLU A 248 27.64 15.01 8.47
N SER A 249 26.98 14.94 7.32
CA SER A 249 27.37 14.09 6.21
C SER A 249 28.54 14.70 5.42
N LYS A 250 29.69 14.01 5.40
CA LYS A 250 30.70 14.13 4.34
C LYS A 250 30.85 12.79 3.64
N ALA A 251 29.90 12.48 2.73
CA ALA A 251 29.90 11.23 1.96
C ALA A 251 30.11 11.42 0.44
N GLY A 252 30.61 12.57 0.00
CA GLY A 252 30.84 12.85 -1.42
C GLY A 252 31.83 11.90 -2.14
N PRO A 253 33.01 11.58 -1.58
CA PRO A 253 33.99 10.75 -2.29
C PRO A 253 33.80 9.23 -2.11
N LEU A 254 33.15 8.77 -1.03
CA LEU A 254 32.89 7.34 -0.79
C LEU A 254 31.76 6.78 -1.67
N LEU A 255 30.73 7.58 -1.93
CA LEU A 255 29.61 7.19 -2.81
C LEU A 255 30.08 6.97 -4.27
N ALA A 256 31.02 7.80 -4.75
CA ALA A 256 31.60 7.66 -6.09
C ALA A 256 32.45 6.38 -6.25
N VAL A 257 33.12 5.95 -5.18
CA VAL A 257 33.89 4.69 -5.15
C VAL A 257 32.94 3.48 -5.13
N LEU A 258 31.85 3.54 -4.37
CA LEU A 258 30.84 2.47 -4.34
C LEU A 258 30.12 2.32 -5.69
N LEU A 259 29.79 3.42 -6.36
CA LEU A 259 29.19 3.40 -7.70
C LEU A 259 30.13 2.78 -8.74
N SER A 260 31.43 3.08 -8.67
CA SER A 260 32.41 2.50 -9.60
C SER A 260 32.65 1.00 -9.37
N ILE A 261 32.60 0.52 -8.13
CA ILE A 261 32.62 -0.91 -7.82
C ILE A 261 31.38 -1.63 -8.37
N SER A 262 30.19 -1.02 -8.24
CA SER A 262 28.93 -1.57 -8.76
C SER A 262 28.95 -1.77 -10.29
N VAL A 263 29.50 -0.79 -11.03
CA VAL A 263 29.65 -0.88 -12.49
C VAL A 263 30.59 -2.03 -12.87
N ILE A 264 31.71 -2.20 -12.15
CA ILE A 264 32.66 -3.28 -12.41
C ILE A 264 32.03 -4.65 -12.13
N LEU A 265 31.28 -4.79 -11.03
CA LEU A 265 30.59 -6.03 -10.69
C LEU A 265 29.56 -6.43 -11.75
N ASN A 266 28.78 -5.46 -12.25
CA ASN A 266 27.78 -5.67 -13.29
C ASN A 266 28.40 -6.09 -14.63
N LEU A 267 29.56 -5.53 -14.99
CA LEU A 267 30.30 -5.94 -16.18
C LEU A 267 30.85 -7.37 -16.07
N ILE A 268 31.31 -7.77 -14.88
CA ILE A 268 31.75 -9.15 -14.61
C ILE A 268 30.56 -10.11 -14.70
N LEU A 269 29.42 -9.78 -14.09
CA LEU A 269 28.22 -10.62 -14.13
C LEU A 269 27.71 -10.80 -15.56
N LEU A 270 27.67 -9.71 -16.35
CA LEU A 270 27.29 -9.76 -17.76
C LEU A 270 28.24 -10.65 -18.57
N SER A 271 29.56 -10.57 -18.31
CA SER A 271 30.56 -11.45 -18.93
C SER A 271 30.30 -12.93 -18.61
N LEU A 272 29.99 -13.25 -17.35
CA LEU A 272 29.67 -14.62 -16.91
C LEU A 272 28.37 -15.14 -17.54
N LEU A 273 27.33 -14.30 -17.65
CA LEU A 273 26.06 -14.65 -18.28
C LEU A 273 26.21 -14.90 -19.79
N LEU A 274 27.00 -14.07 -20.47
CA LEU A 274 27.34 -14.28 -21.88
C LEU A 274 28.17 -15.54 -22.09
N HIS A 275 29.01 -15.92 -21.13
CA HIS A 275 29.79 -17.15 -21.18
C HIS A 275 28.92 -18.41 -20.94
N LYS A 276 27.92 -18.34 -20.04
CA LYS A 276 27.00 -19.46 -19.75
C LYS A 276 25.98 -19.73 -20.86
N ARG A 277 25.70 -18.79 -21.77
CA ARG A 277 24.70 -18.93 -22.83
C ARG A 277 25.00 -19.97 -23.93
N LYS A 278 26.09 -20.75 -23.83
CA LYS A 278 26.41 -21.83 -24.79
C LYS A 278 25.91 -23.24 -24.41
N LYS A 279 25.16 -23.43 -23.33
CA LYS A 279 24.46 -24.69 -23.05
C LYS A 279 23.13 -24.45 -22.33
N VAL A 280 22.07 -24.27 -23.09
CA VAL A 280 20.71 -24.55 -22.59
C VAL A 280 20.03 -25.40 -23.67
N ARG A 281 19.74 -26.66 -23.34
CA ARG A 281 18.83 -27.48 -24.15
C ARG A 281 17.40 -27.07 -23.80
N PRO A 282 16.47 -27.02 -24.76
CA PRO A 282 15.08 -26.73 -24.45
C PRO A 282 14.53 -27.86 -23.56
N ILE A 283 13.96 -27.49 -22.41
CA ILE A 283 13.12 -28.36 -21.60
C ILE A 283 11.70 -28.16 -22.14
N THR A 284 11.19 -29.15 -22.87
CA THR A 284 9.75 -29.28 -23.11
C THR A 284 9.16 -29.91 -21.84
N GLN A 285 8.51 -29.10 -21.01
CA GLN A 285 7.66 -29.61 -19.93
C GLN A 285 6.20 -29.60 -20.39
N ASP A 286 5.52 -30.70 -20.13
CA ASP A 286 4.11 -30.92 -20.43
C ASP A 286 3.24 -30.09 -19.47
N PRO A 287 2.30 -29.25 -19.96
CA PRO A 287 1.40 -28.46 -19.11
C PRO A 287 0.51 -29.28 -18.17
N SER A 288 0.35 -30.58 -18.41
CA SER A 288 -0.44 -31.49 -17.56
C SER A 288 0.27 -31.96 -16.29
N GLU A 289 1.57 -31.66 -16.11
CA GLU A 289 2.33 -32.02 -14.92
C GLU A 289 2.35 -30.92 -13.82
N ARG A 290 1.51 -29.88 -13.93
CA ARG A 290 1.39 -28.84 -12.89
C ARG A 290 0.16 -29.05 -12.00
N THR A 291 0.47 -29.36 -10.74
CA THR A 291 -0.28 -29.08 -9.50
C THR A 291 -1.62 -29.80 -9.27
N ASP A 292 -1.54 -31.06 -8.83
CA ASP A 292 -2.49 -31.62 -7.87
C ASP A 292 -1.77 -31.76 -6.52
N PHE A 293 -2.00 -30.84 -5.59
CA PHE A 293 -1.80 -31.10 -4.17
C PHE A 293 -3.07 -30.63 -3.45
N GLU A 294 -3.79 -31.59 -2.87
CA GLU A 294 -4.81 -31.32 -1.86
C GLU A 294 -4.10 -30.80 -0.60
N ILE A 295 -4.55 -29.65 -0.11
CA ILE A 295 -4.15 -29.14 1.21
C ILE A 295 -5.18 -29.72 2.19
N GLU A 296 -4.76 -30.75 2.95
CA GLU A 296 -5.52 -31.22 4.11
C GLU A 296 -5.57 -30.09 5.15
N PHE A 297 -6.77 -29.63 5.48
CA PHE A 297 -7.00 -28.80 6.64
C PHE A 297 -6.88 -29.70 7.88
N LEU A 298 -5.94 -29.40 8.77
CA LEU A 298 -5.91 -30.00 10.11
C LEU A 298 -7.04 -29.37 10.94
N GLU A 299 -7.94 -30.23 11.44
CA GLU A 299 -9.02 -29.91 12.40
C GLU A 299 -8.50 -29.31 13.71
#